data_AF-A0A378PZK2-F1
#
_entry.id   AF-A0A378PZK2-F1
#
_cell.length_a   1.000
_cell.length_b   1.000
_cell.length_c   1.000
_cell.angle_alpha   90.00
_cell.angle_beta   90.00
_cell.angle_gamma   90.00
#
_symmetry.space_group_name_H-M   'P 1'
#
loop_
_entity.id
_entity.type
_entity.pdbx_description
1 polymer ?
#
loop_
_entity_poly.entity_id
_entity_poly.type
_entity_poly.pdbx_seq_one_letter_code
_entity_poly.pdbx_strand_id
1 'polypeptide(L)'
;MKRENYHTILHEWMAHIDELACHADNLDKLHGQAFNRLQDDVLNEEQASFLMNDISYVKRIEEGVLELLMGAGEMFCCQAR
;
A
#
# COMPACT_ATOMS: atom_id res chain seq x y z
N MET A 1 18.21 10.30 26.36
CA MET A 1 16.94 11.06 26.20
C MET A 1 16.63 11.52 24.78
N LYS A 2 17.35 12.46 24.13
CA LYS A 2 16.97 12.87 22.75
C LYS A 2 17.14 11.77 21.70
N ARG A 3 18.24 11.00 21.71
CA ARG A 3 18.51 9.94 20.70
C ARG A 3 17.57 8.73 20.77
N GLU A 4 17.11 8.36 21.97
CA GLU A 4 16.18 7.23 22.16
C GLU A 4 14.82 7.52 21.52
N ASN A 5 14.34 8.77 21.60
CA ASN A 5 13.08 9.17 20.97
C ASN A 5 13.13 9.14 19.43
N TYR A 6 14.26 9.52 18.83
CA TYR A 6 14.41 9.45 17.36
C TYR A 6 14.40 8.01 16.84
N HIS A 7 14.95 7.07 17.61
CA HIS A 7 14.98 5.68 17.21
C HIS A 7 13.59 5.04 17.25
N THR A 8 12.80 5.34 18.29
CA THR A 8 11.40 4.88 18.39
C THR A 8 10.54 5.44 17.27
N ILE A 9 10.62 6.75 17.00
CA ILE A 9 9.84 7.40 15.93
C ILE A 9 10.19 6.83 14.56
N LEU A 10 11.48 6.58 14.30
CA LEU A 10 11.91 5.97 13.03
C LEU A 10 11.38 4.54 12.88
N HIS A 11 11.37 3.76 13.96
CA HIS A 11 10.87 2.39 13.94
C HIS A 11 9.34 2.34 13.73
N GLU A 12 8.59 3.22 14.40
CA GLU A 12 7.14 3.38 14.19
C GLU A 12 6.84 3.81 12.74
N TRP A 13 7.61 4.75 12.20
CA TRP A 13 7.49 5.19 10.81
C TRP A 13 7.72 4.07 9.80
N MET A 14 8.78 3.27 9.99
CA MET A 14 9.06 2.12 9.13
C MET A 14 7.94 1.07 9.20
N ALA A 15 7.42 0.80 10.40
CA ALA A 15 6.31 -0.13 10.57
C ALA A 15 5.06 0.30 9.79
N HIS A 16 4.76 1.60 9.75
CA HIS A 16 3.63 2.12 8.96
C HIS A 16 3.86 2.00 7.44
N ILE A 17 5.10 2.17 6.97
CA ILE A 17 5.42 1.94 5.55
C ILE A 17 5.26 0.47 5.20
N ASP A 18 5.77 -0.43 6.04
CA ASP A 18 5.65 -1.89 5.84
C ASP A 18 4.19 -2.35 5.86
N GLU A 19 3.37 -1.78 6.74
CA GLU A 19 1.92 -2.05 6.81
C GLU A 19 1.21 -1.60 5.54
N LEU A 20 1.50 -0.39 5.05
CA LEU A 20 0.92 0.14 3.81
C LEU A 20 1.36 -0.69 2.59
N ALA A 21 2.63 -1.12 2.53
CA ALA A 21 3.12 -2.01 1.48
C ALA A 21 2.40 -3.36 1.50
N CYS A 22 2.22 -3.96 2.68
CA CYS A 22 1.43 -5.19 2.83
C CYS A 22 -0.03 -5.00 2.40
N HIS A 23 -0.62 -3.82 2.65
CA HIS A 23 -1.98 -3.53 2.23
C HIS A 23 -2.10 -3.45 0.70
N ALA A 24 -1.16 -2.77 0.03
CA ALA A 24 -1.11 -2.70 -1.43
C ALA A 24 -0.99 -4.10 -2.08
N ASP A 25 -0.17 -4.99 -1.51
CA ASP A 25 -0.05 -6.38 -1.96
C ASP A 25 -1.35 -7.19 -1.78
N ASN A 26 -2.12 -6.89 -0.74
CA ASN A 26 -3.40 -7.55 -0.50
C ASN A 26 -4.49 -7.07 -1.47
N LEU A 27 -4.41 -5.85 -1.98
CA LEU A 27 -5.29 -5.36 -3.05
C LEU A 27 -5.10 -6.16 -4.33
N ASP A 28 -3.86 -6.54 -4.70
CA ASP A 28 -3.62 -7.43 -5.84
C ASP A 28 -4.27 -8.81 -5.67
N LYS A 29 -4.23 -9.36 -4.44
CA LYS A 29 -4.92 -10.63 -4.14
C LYS A 29 -6.43 -10.48 -4.29
N LEU A 30 -7.00 -9.37 -3.81
CA LEU A 30 -8.44 -9.08 -3.95
C LEU A 30 -8.83 -8.91 -5.42
N HIS A 31 -7.98 -8.26 -6.23
CA HIS A 31 -8.17 -8.16 -7.67
C HIS A 31 -8.24 -9.56 -8.32
N GLY A 32 -7.30 -10.45 -7.98
CA GLY A 32 -7.32 -11.84 -8.45
C GLY A 32 -8.55 -12.62 -7.99
N GLN A 33 -9.02 -12.40 -6.76
CA GLN A 33 -10.25 -13.01 -6.26
C GLN A 33 -11.50 -12.53 -7.01
N ALA A 34 -11.59 -11.23 -7.32
CA ALA A 34 -12.68 -10.68 -8.13
C ALA A 34 -12.71 -11.33 -9.52
N PHE A 35 -11.53 -11.57 -10.11
CA PHE A 35 -11.40 -12.25 -11.40
C PHE A 35 -11.84 -13.71 -11.34
N ASN A 36 -11.41 -14.46 -10.32
CA ASN A 36 -11.83 -15.84 -10.15
C ASN A 36 -13.36 -15.94 -9.96
N ARG A 37 -13.95 -15.02 -9.18
CA ARG A 37 -15.41 -14.99 -8.99
C ARG A 37 -16.19 -14.65 -10.26
N LEU A 38 -15.59 -13.90 -11.19
CA LEU A 38 -16.16 -13.69 -12.52
C LEU A 38 -16.09 -15.00 -13.34
N GLN A 39 -14.96 -15.72 -13.29
CA GLN A 39 -14.83 -17.02 -13.98
C GLN A 39 -15.80 -18.08 -13.45
N ASP A 40 -16.09 -18.04 -12.16
CA ASP A 40 -17.02 -18.96 -11.49
C ASP A 40 -18.50 -18.53 -11.66
N ASP A 41 -18.80 -17.53 -12.52
CA ASP A 41 -20.13 -16.94 -12.74
C ASP A 41 -20.82 -16.41 -11.46
N VAL A 42 -20.04 -16.14 -10.40
CA VAL A 42 -20.54 -15.58 -9.12
C VAL A 42 -20.77 -14.07 -9.23
N LEU A 43 -19.90 -13.39 -9.97
CA LEU A 43 -20.06 -11.98 -10.35
C LEU A 43 -20.38 -11.90 -11.84
N ASN A 44 -21.20 -10.93 -12.22
CA ASN A 44 -21.34 -10.59 -13.63
C ASN A 44 -20.21 -9.64 -14.09
N GLU A 45 -20.08 -9.45 -15.40
CA GLU A 45 -19.02 -8.63 -16.01
C GLU A 45 -19.02 -7.19 -15.50
N GLU A 46 -20.20 -6.58 -15.32
CA GLU A 46 -20.34 -5.20 -14.85
C GLU A 46 -19.85 -5.07 -13.39
N GLN A 47 -20.30 -5.94 -12.50
CA GLN A 47 -19.89 -5.97 -11.09
C GLN A 47 -18.39 -6.24 -10.94
N ALA A 48 -17.86 -7.19 -11.71
CA ALA A 48 -16.43 -7.49 -11.69
C ALA A 48 -15.61 -6.30 -12.20
N SER A 49 -16.05 -5.66 -13.28
CA SER A 49 -15.39 -4.47 -13.84
C SER A 49 -15.35 -3.31 -12.84
N PHE A 50 -16.47 -2.97 -12.20
CA PHE A 50 -16.50 -1.94 -11.16
C PHE A 50 -15.57 -2.26 -10.00
N LEU A 51 -15.64 -3.49 -9.48
CA LEU A 51 -14.83 -3.91 -8.34
C LEU A 51 -13.33 -3.89 -8.67
N MET A 52 -12.93 -4.41 -9.83
CA MET A 52 -11.53 -4.39 -10.27
C MET A 52 -11.01 -2.98 -10.47
N ASN A 53 -11.84 -2.09 -11.02
CA ASN A 53 -11.49 -0.68 -11.20
C ASN A 53 -11.29 0.03 -9.85
N ASP A 54 -12.20 -0.19 -8.90
CA ASP A 54 -12.08 0.38 -7.55
C ASP A 54 -10.82 -0.12 -6.84
N ILE A 55 -10.54 -1.43 -6.90
CA ILE A 55 -9.32 -2.02 -6.33
C ILE A 55 -8.08 -1.42 -6.99
N SER A 56 -8.05 -1.32 -8.31
CA SER A 56 -6.92 -0.73 -9.06
C SER A 56 -6.70 0.74 -8.72
N TYR A 57 -7.78 1.49 -8.51
CA TYR A 57 -7.71 2.90 -8.12
C TYR A 57 -7.10 3.08 -6.73
N VAL A 58 -7.56 2.31 -5.74
CA VAL A 58 -7.01 2.34 -4.38
C VAL A 58 -5.52 1.95 -4.40
N LYS A 59 -5.18 0.85 -5.10
CA LYS A 59 -3.79 0.39 -5.19
C LYS A 59 -2.86 1.47 -5.72
N ARG A 60 -3.26 2.17 -6.79
CA ARG A 60 -2.47 3.26 -7.38
C ARG A 60 -2.24 4.43 -6.41
N ILE A 61 -3.23 4.74 -5.57
CA ILE A 61 -3.06 5.77 -4.53
C ILE A 61 -2.03 5.31 -3.51
N GLU A 62 -2.12 4.07 -3.03
CA GLU A 62 -1.22 3.53 -2.02
C GLU A 62 0.23 3.42 -2.52
N GLU A 63 0.44 2.95 -3.75
CA GLU A 63 1.76 2.95 -4.40
C GLU A 63 2.37 4.36 -4.47
N GLY A 64 1.58 5.36 -4.86
CA GLY A 64 2.04 6.76 -4.90
C GLY A 64 2.35 7.34 -3.52
N VAL A 65 1.58 6.96 -2.49
CA VAL A 65 1.87 7.33 -1.10
C VAL A 65 3.16 6.66 -0.62
N LEU A 66 3.35 5.36 -0.90
CA LEU A 66 4.57 4.63 -0.56
C LEU A 66 5.80 5.28 -1.16
N GLU A 67 5.78 5.59 -2.47
CA GLU A 67 6.88 6.30 -3.14
C GLU A 67 7.21 7.64 -2.46
N LEU A 68 6.19 8.42 -2.11
CA LEU A 68 6.36 9.69 -1.42
C LEU A 68 6.99 9.51 -0.02
N LEU A 69 6.51 8.54 0.76
CA LEU A 69 7.01 8.27 2.10
C LEU A 69 8.45 7.74 2.10
N MET A 70 8.77 6.86 1.15
CA MET A 70 10.14 6.38 0.95
C MET A 70 11.08 7.53 0.58
N GLY A 71 10.69 8.37 -0.38
CA GLY A 71 11.48 9.55 -0.77
C GLY A 71 11.68 10.55 0.38
N ALA A 72 10.65 10.79 1.20
CA ALA A 72 10.78 11.60 2.40
C ALA A 72 11.76 10.97 3.41
N GLY A 73 11.69 9.66 3.62
CA GLY A 73 12.62 8.90 4.46
C GLY A 73 14.07 9.02 4.01
N GLU A 74 14.33 8.89 2.71
CA GLU A 74 15.66 9.09 2.13
C GLU A 74 16.19 10.51 2.38
N MET A 75 15.35 11.53 2.19
CA MET A 75 15.73 12.92 2.44
C MET A 75 16.10 13.17 3.91
N PHE A 76 15.31 12.66 4.86
CA PHE A 76 15.62 12.80 6.28
C PHE A 76 16.91 12.06 6.67
N CYS A 77 17.15 10.88 6.10
CA CYS A 77 18.38 10.13 6.34
C CYS A 77 19.62 10.81 5.74
N CYS A 78 19.48 11.45 4.57
CA CYS A 78 20.57 12.20 3.94
C CYS A 78 20.92 13.49 4.68
N GLN A 79 19.93 14.18 5.27
CA GLN A 79 20.15 15.39 6.07
C GLN A 79 20.70 15.12 7.49
N ALA A 80 20.71 13.85 7.93
CA ALA A 80 21.24 13.44 9.22
C ALA A 80 22.75 13.09 9.19
N ARG A 81 23.43 13.25 8.05
CA ARG A 81 24.88 13.11 7.87
C ARG A 81 25.56 14.47 7.80
#